data_AF-A0A948BKJ3-F1
#
_entry.id   AF-A0A948BKJ3-F1
#
_cell.length_a   1.000
_cell.length_b   1.000
_cell.length_c   1.000
_cell.angle_alpha   90.00
_cell.angle_beta   90.00
_cell.angle_gamma   90.00
#
_symmetry.space_group_name_H-M   'P 1'
#
loop_
_entity.id
_entity.type
_entity.pdbx_description
1 polymer ?
#
loop_
_entity_poly.entity_id
_entity_poly.type
_entity_poly.pdbx_seq_one_letter_code
_entity_poly.pdbx_strand_id
1 'polypeptide(L)'
;MSNPQKFYTLYRDGFRSMVLGRTLWKIIIIKLLIIFGVLKLFFFPDFLTENFDNDQEKADYVLEAITAQGKSDFWNVKQMDKVKRREK
;
A
#
# COMPACT_ATOMS: atom_id res chain seq x y z
N MET A 1 45.18 3.17 -7.23
CA MET A 1 43.93 2.39 -7.10
C MET A 1 43.25 2.75 -5.78
N SER A 2 42.18 3.53 -5.83
CA SER A 2 41.34 3.84 -4.66
C SER A 2 40.57 2.58 -4.27
N ASN A 3 41.09 1.82 -3.30
CA ASN A 3 40.44 0.62 -2.81
C ASN A 3 39.20 1.00 -2.00
N PRO A 4 37.96 0.71 -2.48
CA PRO A 4 36.73 1.01 -1.74
C PRO A 4 36.66 0.27 -0.39
N GLN A 5 37.47 -0.78 -0.25
CA GLN A 5 37.68 -1.55 0.97
C GLN A 5 38.09 -0.68 2.16
N LYS A 6 38.91 0.37 1.95
CA LYS A 6 39.38 1.24 3.05
C LYS A 6 38.26 2.12 3.62
N PHE A 7 37.33 2.57 2.77
CA PHE A 7 36.16 3.34 3.20
C PHE A 7 35.19 2.48 4.01
N TYR A 8 34.99 1.23 3.59
CA TYR A 8 34.18 0.27 4.33
C TYR A 8 34.77 -0.03 5.71
N THR A 9 36.09 -0.25 5.81
CA THR A 9 36.74 -0.50 7.11
C THR A 9 36.73 0.74 8.00
N LEU A 10 36.95 1.94 7.46
CA LEU A 10 36.89 3.19 8.24
C LEU A 10 35.48 3.44 8.81
N TYR A 11 34.44 3.21 8.00
CA TYR A 11 33.04 3.32 8.45
C TYR A 11 32.70 2.24 9.47
N ARG A 12 33.09 0.98 9.20
CA ARG A 12 32.84 -0.14 10.12
C ARG A 12 33.58 0.03 11.45
N ASP A 13 34.82 0.48 11.43
CA ASP A 13 35.66 0.66 12.62
C ASP A 13 35.27 1.93 13.40
N GLY A 14 34.92 3.03 12.72
CA GLY A 14 34.35 4.22 13.34
C GLY A 14 32.99 3.96 14.00
N PHE A 15 32.10 3.24 13.31
CA PHE A 15 30.78 2.89 13.82
C PHE A 15 30.82 1.85 14.95
N ARG A 16 31.81 0.96 14.96
CA ARG A 16 31.97 -0.10 15.97
C ARG A 16 32.78 0.33 17.19
N SER A 17 33.68 1.30 17.07
CA SER A 17 34.44 1.86 18.20
C SER A 17 33.60 2.84 19.03
N MET A 18 32.58 3.48 18.44
CA MET A 18 31.67 4.34 19.17
C MET A 18 30.57 3.53 19.87
N VAL A 19 30.61 3.50 21.20
CA VAL A 19 29.50 2.98 22.03
C VAL A 19 28.19 3.67 21.66
N LEU A 20 28.24 4.96 21.34
CA LEU A 20 27.11 5.77 20.90
C LEU A 20 26.47 5.27 19.60
N GLY A 21 27.26 4.85 18.60
CA GLY A 21 26.73 4.36 17.31
C GLY A 21 25.95 3.04 17.47
N ARG A 22 26.46 2.11 18.27
CA ARG A 22 25.74 0.87 18.61
C ARG A 22 24.46 1.14 19.40
N THR A 23 24.48 2.07 20.34
CA THR A 23 23.29 2.45 21.11
C THR A 23 22.24 3.12 20.21
N LEU A 24 22.65 4.03 19.33
CA LEU A 24 21.76 4.72 18.42
C LEU A 24 21.12 3.77 17.40
N TRP A 25 21.89 2.82 16.86
CA TRP A 25 21.35 1.80 15.96
C TRP A 25 20.32 0.90 16.65
N LYS A 26 20.57 0.51 17.91
CA LYS A 26 19.58 -0.21 18.73
C LYS A 26 18.31 0.61 18.92
N ILE A 27 18.43 1.90 19.21
CA ILE A 27 17.28 2.81 19.35
C ILE A 27 16.48 2.89 18.04
N ILE A 28 17.15 2.99 16.89
CA ILE A 28 16.50 3.00 15.58
C ILE A 28 15.76 1.67 15.33
N ILE A 29 16.38 0.52 15.61
CA ILE A 29 15.72 -0.79 15.48
C ILE A 29 14.51 -0.89 16.40
N ILE A 30 14.65 -0.52 17.67
CA ILE A 30 13.56 -0.54 18.64
C ILE A 30 12.43 0.37 18.18
N LYS A 31 12.75 1.57 17.71
CA LYS A 31 11.75 2.53 17.21
C LYS A 31 11.06 2.02 15.95
N LEU A 32 11.78 1.36 15.04
CA LEU A 32 11.19 0.71 13.87
C LEU A 32 10.28 -0.46 14.27
N LEU A 33 10.69 -1.29 15.25
CA LEU A 33 9.84 -2.37 15.77
C LEU A 33 8.60 -1.84 16.48
N ILE A 34 8.73 -0.77 17.27
CA ILE A 34 7.60 -0.14 17.98
C ILE A 34 6.65 0.50 16.97
N ILE A 35 7.14 1.29 16.02
CA ILE A 35 6.28 1.93 15.01
C ILE A 35 5.64 0.87 14.11
N PHE A 36 6.39 -0.15 13.68
CA PHE A 36 5.84 -1.27 12.91
C PHE A 36 4.83 -2.07 13.72
N GLY A 37 5.09 -2.32 15.00
CA GLY A 37 4.19 -3.05 15.90
C GLY A 37 2.93 -2.27 16.22
N VAL A 38 3.04 -0.97 16.50
CA VAL A 38 1.90 -0.08 16.78
C VAL A 38 1.11 0.18 15.51
N LEU A 39 1.72 0.49 14.36
CA LEU A 39 1.01 0.57 13.09
C LEU A 39 0.40 -0.79 12.73
N LYS A 40 1.07 -1.92 12.95
CA LYS A 40 0.44 -3.22 12.70
C LYS A 40 -0.74 -3.45 13.65
N LEU A 41 -0.60 -3.16 14.94
CA LEU A 41 -1.63 -3.44 15.94
C LEU A 41 -2.77 -2.42 15.97
N PHE A 42 -2.56 -1.16 15.57
CA PHE A 42 -3.57 -0.09 15.50
C PHE A 42 -4.09 0.18 14.08
N PHE A 43 -3.31 -0.12 13.04
CA PHE A 43 -3.71 0.04 11.63
C PHE A 43 -4.18 -1.28 11.00
N PHE A 44 -3.92 -2.45 11.61
CA PHE A 44 -4.55 -3.74 11.23
C PHE A 44 -5.60 -4.37 12.20
N PRO A 45 -5.97 -3.82 13.37
CA PRO A 45 -7.05 -4.41 14.16
C PRO A 45 -8.39 -4.21 13.44
N ASP A 46 -8.58 -3.06 12.77
CA ASP A 46 -9.80 -2.72 12.04
C ASP A 46 -9.74 -3.07 10.55
N PHE A 47 -8.55 -3.35 10.00
CA PHE A 47 -8.41 -3.84 8.63
C PHE A 47 -8.74 -5.33 8.49
N LEU A 48 -8.57 -6.12 9.56
CA LEU A 48 -8.92 -7.56 9.58
C LEU A 48 -10.21 -7.85 10.35
N THR A 49 -10.67 -6.96 11.23
CA THR A 49 -11.79 -7.26 12.15
C THR A 49 -12.98 -6.31 12.04
N GLU A 50 -12.86 -5.10 11.46
CA GLU A 50 -13.92 -4.11 11.57
C GLU A 50 -14.74 -3.86 10.29
N ASN A 51 -14.59 -4.65 9.20
CA ASN A 51 -15.46 -4.45 8.04
C ASN A 51 -16.03 -5.67 7.28
N PHE A 52 -15.51 -6.90 7.36
CA PHE A 52 -16.15 -8.02 6.64
C PHE A 52 -16.13 -9.34 7.42
N ASP A 53 -17.31 -9.78 7.84
CA ASP A 53 -17.59 -11.19 8.14
C ASP A 53 -17.45 -12.09 6.87
N ASN A 54 -17.37 -11.50 5.67
CA ASN A 54 -17.09 -12.20 4.40
C ASN A 54 -16.57 -11.23 3.30
N ASP A 55 -15.27 -11.19 3.04
CA ASP A 55 -14.66 -10.38 1.95
C ASP A 55 -15.23 -10.71 0.55
N GLN A 56 -15.83 -11.88 0.38
CA GLN A 56 -16.44 -12.31 -0.89
C GLN A 56 -17.72 -11.54 -1.22
N GLU A 57 -18.59 -11.28 -0.23
CA GLU A 57 -19.88 -10.60 -0.49
C GLU A 57 -19.70 -9.14 -0.92
N LYS A 58 -18.67 -8.45 -0.41
CA LYS A 58 -18.39 -7.08 -0.82
C LYS A 58 -17.76 -7.01 -2.22
N ALA A 59 -16.90 -7.97 -2.53
CA ALA A 59 -16.35 -8.11 -3.87
C ALA A 59 -17.47 -8.36 -4.89
N ASP A 60 -18.41 -9.26 -4.55
CA ASP A 60 -19.57 -9.57 -5.40
C ASP A 60 -20.50 -8.37 -5.59
N TYR A 61 -20.79 -7.60 -4.53
CA TYR A 61 -21.62 -6.39 -4.64
C TYR A 61 -20.97 -5.29 -5.50
N VAL A 62 -19.65 -5.10 -5.38
CA VAL A 62 -18.91 -4.13 -6.20
C VAL A 62 -18.82 -4.60 -7.66
N LEU A 63 -18.62 -5.89 -7.89
CA LEU A 63 -18.63 -6.49 -9.23
C LEU A 63 -20.00 -6.36 -9.89
N GLU A 64 -21.08 -6.59 -9.16
CA GLU A 64 -22.45 -6.42 -9.66
C GLU A 64 -22.74 -4.95 -9.97
N ALA A 65 -22.36 -4.02 -9.09
CA ALA A 65 -22.56 -2.58 -9.31
C ALA A 65 -21.81 -2.06 -10.54
N ILE A 66 -20.54 -2.46 -10.74
CA ILE A 66 -19.73 -2.06 -11.90
C ILE A 66 -20.26 -2.70 -13.19
N THR A 67 -20.67 -3.98 -13.14
CA THR A 67 -21.20 -4.70 -14.30
C THR A 67 -22.58 -4.19 -14.72
N ALA A 68 -23.44 -3.86 -13.76
CA ALA A 68 -24.77 -3.31 -14.01
C ALA A 68 -24.71 -1.90 -14.62
N GLN A 69 -23.82 -1.04 -14.10
CA GLN A 69 -23.62 0.32 -14.60
C GLN A 69 -23.08 0.33 -16.04
N GLY A 70 -22.12 -0.55 -16.36
CA GLY A 70 -21.59 -0.67 -17.71
C GLY A 70 -22.65 -1.04 -18.77
N LYS A 71 -23.70 -1.78 -18.37
CA LYS A 71 -24.81 -2.15 -19.26
C LYS A 71 -25.74 -0.96 -19.53
N SER A 72 -26.16 -0.21 -18.50
CA SER A 72 -27.06 0.94 -18.67
C SER A 72 -26.44 2.04 -19.52
N ASP A 73 -25.16 2.34 -19.30
CA ASP A 73 -24.44 3.40 -20.01
C ASP A 73 -24.28 3.06 -21.50
N PHE A 74 -24.03 1.78 -21.82
CA PHE A 74 -23.95 1.31 -23.19
C PHE A 74 -25.30 1.38 -23.94
N TRP A 75 -26.41 1.02 -23.29
CA TRP A 75 -27.74 1.16 -23.89
C TRP A 75 -28.09 2.63 -24.15
N ASN A 76 -27.74 3.54 -23.24
CA ASN A 76 -27.99 4.97 -23.39
C ASN A 76 -27.23 5.58 -24.58
N VAL A 77 -25.93 5.28 -24.73
CA VAL A 77 -25.12 5.77 -25.86
C VAL A 77 -25.65 5.24 -27.21
N LYS A 78 -26.09 3.98 -27.26
CA LYS A 78 -26.67 3.36 -28.47
C LYS A 78 -28.11 3.79 -28.79
N GLN A 79 -28.72 4.58 -27.90
CA GLN A 79 -29.99 5.25 -28.20
C GLN A 79 -29.70 6.62 -28.81
N MET A 80 -28.72 7.33 -28.26
CA MET A 80 -28.29 8.65 -28.72
C MET A 80 -27.73 8.62 -30.16
N ASP A 81 -26.95 7.60 -30.53
CA ASP A 81 -26.43 7.44 -31.88
C ASP A 81 -27.52 7.17 -32.94
N LYS A 82 -28.55 6.41 -32.57
CA LYS A 82 -29.71 6.11 -33.43
C LYS A 82 -30.60 7.33 -33.63
N VAL A 83 -30.88 8.07 -32.56
CA VAL A 83 -31.68 9.31 -32.64
C VAL A 83 -30.96 10.35 -33.49
N LYS A 84 -29.65 10.54 -33.26
CA LYS A 84 -28.84 11.50 -34.01
C LYS A 84 -28.65 11.12 -35.49
N ARG A 85 -28.75 9.84 -35.84
CA ARG A 85 -28.78 9.37 -37.23
C ARG A 85 -30.16 9.46 -37.89
N ARG A 86 -31.23 9.68 -37.13
CA ARG A 86 -32.60 9.83 -37.65
C ARG A 86 -32.96 11.29 -37.91
N GLU A 87 -32.29 12.23 -37.25
CA GLU A 87 -32.47 13.68 -37.44
C GLU A 87 -31.53 14.29 -38.50
N LYS A 88 -30.62 13.50 -39.08
CA LYS A 88 -29.81 13.86 -40.24
C LYS A 88 -30.37 13.22 -41.50
#